data_AF-A0AAQ3X4V0-F1
#
_entry.id   AF-A0AAQ3X4V0-F1
#
_cell.length_a   1.000
_cell.length_b   1.000
_cell.length_c   1.000
_cell.angle_alpha   90.00
_cell.angle_beta   90.00
_cell.angle_gamma   90.00
#
_symmetry.space_group_name_H-M   'P 1'
#
loop_
_entity.id
_entity.type
_entity.pdbx_description
1 polymer ?
#
loop_
_entity_poly.entity_id
_entity_poly.type
_entity_poly.pdbx_seq_one_letter_code
_entity_poly.pdbx_strand_id
1 'polypeptide(L)' 'MINLHLKESYTERSYLGKPEYTCKHCDAIFWFNERNKSMSRCNGHQSIYSNCCKNSKIKIPKYKNPPPYLYDLIHHKIDG' A
#
# COMPACT_ATOMS: atom_id res chain seq x y z
N MET A 1 13.64 11.34 -26.70
CA MET A 1 14.48 11.12 -25.50
C MET A 1 13.99 12.05 -24.40
N ILE A 2 13.27 11.53 -23.42
CA ILE A 2 13.12 12.16 -22.10
C ILE A 2 13.11 11.02 -21.10
N ASN A 3 14.26 10.86 -20.45
CA ASN A 3 14.48 9.94 -19.35
C ASN A 3 14.40 10.78 -18.08
N LEU A 4 13.28 10.66 -17.36
CA LEU A 4 13.17 11.05 -15.95
C LEU A 4 12.28 10.03 -15.24
N HIS A 5 12.57 8.75 -15.45
CA HIS A 5 12.43 7.82 -14.34
C HIS A 5 13.53 8.25 -13.35
N LEU A 6 13.16 8.95 -12.28
CA LEU A 6 14.02 9.01 -11.09
C LEU A 6 14.30 7.55 -10.72
N LYS A 7 15.50 7.09 -11.08
CA LYS A 7 15.99 5.77 -10.71
C LYS A 7 16.18 5.85 -9.20
N GLU A 8 15.24 5.30 -8.44
CA GLU A 8 15.44 5.08 -7.00
C GLU A 8 16.80 4.40 -6.81
N SER A 9 17.77 5.13 -6.25
CA SER A 9 19.15 4.68 -6.10
C SER A 9 19.36 3.91 -4.79
N TYR A 10 18.40 3.06 -4.41
CA TYR A 10 18.61 2.08 -3.36
C TYR A 10 19.21 0.83 -4.01
N THR A 11 20.47 0.54 -3.68
CA THR A 11 21.20 -0.65 -4.17
C THR A 11 20.49 -1.96 -3.81
N GLU A 12 19.67 -1.94 -2.77
CA GLU A 12 18.82 -3.05 -2.35
C GLU A 12 17.35 -2.75 -2.63
N ARG A 13 16.91 -3.05 -3.85
CA ARG A 13 15.46 -3.18 -4.09
C ARG A 13 14.94 -4.27 -3.15
N SER A 14 13.95 -3.94 -2.34
CA SER A 14 13.29 -4.92 -1.46
C SER A 14 12.84 -6.14 -2.28
N TYR A 15 13.27 -7.33 -1.87
CA TYR A 15 12.89 -8.59 -2.50
C TYR A 15 11.41 -8.95 -2.32
N LEU A 16 10.65 -8.12 -1.58
CA LEU A 16 9.23 -8.31 -1.30
C LEU A 16 8.32 -8.05 -2.52
N GLY A 17 8.88 -7.49 -3.60
CA GLY A 17 8.11 -7.12 -4.79
C GLY A 17 7.26 -5.86 -4.56
N LYS A 18 6.32 -5.62 -5.48
CA LYS A 18 5.43 -4.47 -5.42
C LYS A 18 4.23 -4.74 -4.50
N PRO A 19 3.73 -3.73 -3.76
CA PRO A 19 2.49 -3.83 -3.01
C PRO A 19 1.31 -3.65 -3.99
N GLU A 20 0.82 -4.76 -4.55
CA GLU A 20 -0.23 -4.75 -5.59
C GLU A 20 -1.56 -5.38 -5.11
N TYR A 21 -1.61 -5.82 -3.85
CA TYR A 21 -2.77 -6.53 -3.30
C TYR A 21 -3.59 -5.63 -2.42
N THR A 22 -4.92 -5.71 -2.48
CA THR A 22 -5.81 -4.82 -1.73
C THR A 22 -6.75 -5.59 -0.81
N CYS A 23 -7.03 -4.98 0.36
CA CYS A 23 -8.10 -5.47 1.22
C CYS A 23 -9.46 -5.07 0.64
N LYS A 24 -10.31 -6.08 0.37
CA LYS A 24 -11.68 -5.89 -0.15
C LYS A 24 -12.64 -5.04 0.69
N HIS A 25 -12.24 -4.67 1.90
CA HIS A 25 -13.09 -3.99 2.88
C HIS A 25 -12.66 -2.55 3.17
N CYS A 26 -11.36 -2.27 3.07
CA CYS A 26 -10.76 -1.01 3.51
C CYS A 26 -9.87 -0.37 2.44
N ASP A 27 -9.69 -1.04 1.30
CA ASP A 27 -8.80 -0.69 0.17
C ASP A 27 -7.32 -0.48 0.54
N ALA A 28 -6.91 -0.88 1.75
CA ALA A 28 -5.50 -0.85 2.13
C ALA A 28 -4.69 -1.79 1.23
N ILE A 29 -3.52 -1.32 0.84
CA ILE A 29 -2.59 -2.00 -0.08
C ILE A 29 -1.60 -2.83 0.74
N PHE A 30 -1.25 -4.01 0.25
CA PHE A 30 -0.42 -5.02 0.91
C PHE A 30 0.63 -5.60 -0.04
N TRP A 31 1.74 -6.06 0.54
CA TRP A 31 2.66 -6.99 -0.14
C TRP A 31 2.11 -8.42 -0.11
N PHE A 32 2.55 -9.26 -1.06
CA PHE A 32 2.09 -10.65 -1.17
C PHE A 32 2.25 -11.45 0.14
N ASN A 33 3.37 -11.24 0.84
CA ASN A 33 3.71 -11.97 2.06
C ASN A 33 2.92 -11.51 3.30
N GLU A 34 2.19 -10.40 3.22
CA GLU A 34 1.35 -9.89 4.31
C GLU A 34 -0.06 -10.49 4.32
N ARG A 35 -0.38 -11.34 3.32
CA ARG A 35 -1.66 -12.06 3.28
C ARG A 35 -1.90 -12.79 4.60
N ASN A 36 -3.17 -12.88 5.00
CA ASN A 36 -3.58 -13.67 6.13
C ASN A 36 -3.44 -15.16 5.79
N LYS A 37 -2.32 -15.77 6.16
CA LYS A 37 -1.96 -17.15 5.79
C LYS A 37 -3.02 -18.17 6.25
N SER A 38 -3.57 -18.01 7.45
CA SER A 38 -4.60 -18.91 7.98
C SER A 38 -5.88 -18.82 7.16
N MET A 39 -6.42 -17.62 7.00
CA MET A 39 -7.64 -17.40 6.22
C MET A 39 -7.47 -17.81 4.75
N SER A 40 -6.30 -17.55 4.18
CA SER A 40 -5.98 -17.93 2.80
C SER A 40 -6.00 -19.45 2.63
N ARG A 41 -5.48 -20.21 3.61
CA ARG A 41 -5.53 -21.68 3.61
C ARG A 41 -6.96 -22.20 3.73
N CYS A 42 -7.77 -21.64 4.62
CA CYS A 42 -9.17 -22.03 4.80
C CYS A 42 -10.01 -21.69 3.56
N ASN A 43 -9.66 -20.65 2.81
CA ASN A 43 -10.39 -20.18 1.64
C ASN A 43 -9.77 -20.68 0.32
N GLY A 44 -9.45 -21.98 0.25
CA GLY A 44 -9.00 -22.62 -0.99
C GLY A 44 -7.68 -22.06 -1.55
N HIS A 45 -6.74 -21.66 -0.69
CA HIS A 45 -5.46 -21.04 -1.05
C HIS A 45 -5.55 -19.68 -1.76
N GLN A 46 -6.73 -19.06 -1.80
CA GLN A 46 -6.87 -17.68 -2.28
C GLN A 46 -6.22 -16.71 -1.29
N SER A 47 -5.39 -15.79 -1.77
CA SER A 47 -4.74 -14.79 -0.91
C SER A 47 -5.77 -13.82 -0.33
N ILE A 48 -5.96 -13.86 0.99
CA ILE A 48 -6.88 -12.98 1.71
C ILE A 48 -6.11 -11.90 2.46
N TYR A 49 -6.48 -10.64 2.20
CA TYR A 49 -5.93 -9.46 2.84
C TYR A 49 -7.00 -8.80 3.70
N SER A 50 -6.88 -8.94 5.02
CA SER A 50 -7.90 -8.45 5.95
C SER A 50 -7.33 -7.96 7.28
N ASN A 51 -6.00 -7.90 7.39
CA ASN A 51 -5.33 -7.55 8.65
C ASN A 51 -5.51 -6.06 9.00
N CYS A 52 -5.75 -5.16 8.02
CA CYS A 52 -6.05 -3.74 8.26
C CYS A 52 -7.26 -3.56 9.19
N CYS A 53 -8.39 -4.14 8.81
CA CYS A 53 -9.71 -3.88 9.39
C CYS A 53 -10.24 -5.07 10.20
N LYS A 54 -9.41 -6.11 10.40
CA LYS A 54 -9.78 -7.41 10.97
C LYS A 54 -11.05 -7.97 10.33
N ASN A 55 -11.10 -7.98 8.99
CA ASN A 55 -12.25 -8.41 8.20
C ASN A 55 -13.52 -7.58 8.53
N SER A 56 -13.40 -6.25 8.42
CA SER A 56 -14.46 -5.25 8.71
C SER A 56 -14.91 -5.12 10.15
N LYS A 57 -14.26 -5.80 11.10
CA LYS A 57 -14.56 -5.65 12.53
C LYS A 57 -14.13 -4.31 13.10
N ILE A 58 -13.15 -3.67 12.48
CA ILE A 58 -12.64 -2.34 12.88
C ILE A 58 -12.71 -1.43 11.65
N LYS A 59 -13.33 -0.26 11.83
CA LYS A 59 -13.33 0.81 10.83
C LYS A 59 -12.12 1.70 11.06
N ILE A 60 -11.15 1.64 10.16
CA ILE A 60 -10.02 2.58 10.18
C ILE A 60 -10.54 3.95 9.75
N PRO A 61 -10.36 5.02 10.56
CA PRO A 61 -10.74 6.36 10.14
C PRO A 61 -9.90 6.80 8.96
N LYS A 62 -10.47 7.62 8.07
CA LYS A 62 -9.71 8.24 6.99
C LYS A 62 -8.58 9.08 7.59
N TYR A 63 -7.43 9.09 6.92
CA TYR A 63 -6.34 10.00 7.28
C TYR A 63 -6.86 11.44 7.29
N LYS A 64 -6.49 12.18 8.33
CA LYS A 64 -6.72 13.62 8.37
C LYS A 64 -5.86 14.26 7.28
N ASN A 65 -6.35 15.36 6.73
CA ASN A 65 -5.52 16.17 5.84
C ASN A 65 -4.23 16.55 6.57
N PRO A 66 -3.06 16.38 5.93
CA PRO A 66 -1.82 16.83 6.53
C PRO A 66 -1.87 18.36 6.73
N PRO A 67 -1.12 18.91 7.70
CA PRO A 67 -0.93 20.36 7.85
C PRO A 67 -0.56 21.03 6.51
N PRO A 68 -0.93 22.30 6.28
CA PRO A 68 -0.76 22.96 4.97
C PRO A 68 0.62 22.77 4.35
N TYR A 69 1.68 22.98 5.13
CA TYR A 69 3.05 22.77 4.68
C TYR A 69 3.33 21.35 4.15
N LEU A 70 2.85 20.32 4.84
CA LEU A 70 3.02 18.93 4.40
C LEU A 70 2.10 18.59 3.22
N TYR A 71 0.91 19.19 3.16
CA TYR A 71 0.03 19.07 2.02
C TYR A 71 0.70 19.60 0.75
N ASP A 72 1.29 20.79 0.84
CA ASP A 72 1.98 21.44 -0.27
C ASP A 72 3.17 20.59 -0.74
N LEU A 73 3.96 20.03 0.18
CA LEU A 73 5.08 19.15 -0.18
C LEU A 73 4.66 17.88 -0.93
N ILE A 74 3.48 17.32 -0.63
CA ILE A 74 2.97 16.11 -1.30
C ILE A 74 2.42 16.45 -2.70
N HIS A 75 1.87 17.64 -2.87
CA HIS A 75 1.14 18.03 -4.09
C HIS A 75 1.91 19.01 -4.99
N HIS A 76 3.05 19.54 -4.55
CA HIS A 76 3.93 20.35 -5.39
C HIS A 76 4.43 19.49 -6.56
N LYS A 77 3.80 19.68 -7.72
CA LYS A 77 4.44 19.35 -8.98
C LYS A 77 5.69 20.22 -9.07
N ILE A 78 6.84 19.59 -9.30
CA ILE A 78 7.99 20.29 -9.84
C ILE A 78 7.56 20.64 -11.26
N ASP A 79 6.94 21.81 -11.41
CA ASP A 79 6.66 22.41 -12.71
C ASP A 79 8.01 22.89 -13.25
N GLY A 80 8.66 22.03 -14.03
CA GLY A 80 9.82 22.35 -14.85
C GLY A 80 9.41 22.46 -16.31
#